data_AF-A0A6B3QAH9-F1
#
_entry.id   AF-A0A6B3QAH9-F1
#
_cell.length_a   1.000
_cell.length_b   1.000
_cell.length_c   1.000
_cell.angle_alpha   90.00
_cell.angle_beta   90.00
_cell.angle_gamma   90.00
#
_symmetry.space_group_name_H-M   'P 1'
#
loop_
_entity.id
_entity.type
_entity.pdbx_description
1 polymer ?
#
loop_
_entity_poly.entity_id
_entity_poly.type
_entity_poly.pdbx_seq_one_letter_code
_entity_poly.pdbx_strand_id
1 'polypeptide(L)' 'MSVATPALVVPDLLRLRAENHPDQIVVNINGERTLSYGEWYERANAVARGLLDRGTTRGERIALLFGGLQLRRHR' A
#
# COMPACT_ATOMS: atom_id res chain seq x y z
N MET A 1 -33.42 10.25 -7.55
CA MET A 1 -32.59 9.85 -6.39
C MET A 1 -31.14 9.89 -6.82
N SER A 2 -30.35 10.85 -6.33
CA SER A 2 -28.93 10.96 -6.66
C SER A 2 -28.17 9.94 -5.82
N VAL A 3 -27.62 8.91 -6.45
CA VAL A 3 -26.62 8.05 -5.80
C VAL A 3 -25.34 8.88 -5.70
N ALA A 4 -24.90 9.19 -4.49
CA ALA A 4 -23.59 9.80 -4.29
C ALA A 4 -22.55 8.83 -4.84
N THR A 5 -21.84 9.22 -5.91
CA THR A 5 -20.65 8.50 -6.35
C THR A 5 -19.71 8.45 -5.16
N PRO A 6 -19.40 7.27 -4.59
CA PRO A 6 -18.48 7.22 -3.47
C PRO A 6 -17.17 7.85 -3.93
N ALA A 7 -16.72 8.88 -3.21
CA ALA A 7 -15.44 9.50 -3.49
C ALA A 7 -14.36 8.41 -3.39
N LEU A 8 -13.48 8.35 -4.39
CA LEU A 8 -12.36 7.40 -4.41
C LEU A 8 -11.55 7.54 -3.11
N VAL A 9 -11.22 6.42 -2.48
CA VAL A 9 -10.31 6.42 -1.33
C VAL A 9 -8.87 6.27 -1.81
N VAL A 10 -7.90 6.61 -0.95
CA VAL A 10 -6.47 6.52 -1.27
C VAL A 10 -6.07 5.15 -1.84
N PRO A 11 -6.54 4.00 -1.29
CA PRO A 11 -6.28 2.69 -1.90
C PRO A 11 -6.76 2.55 -3.35
N ASP A 12 -7.89 3.16 -3.73
CA ASP A 12 -8.41 3.10 -5.10
C ASP A 12 -7.48 3.87 -6.05
N LEU A 13 -7.03 5.06 -5.65
CA LEU A 13 -6.09 5.86 -6.45
C LEU A 13 -4.75 5.13 -6.66
N LEU A 14 -4.29 4.40 -5.65
CA LEU A 14 -3.05 3.62 -5.70
C LEU A 14 -3.21 2.37 -6.59
N ARG A 15 -4.36 1.69 -6.54
CA ARG A 15 -4.70 0.61 -7.49
C ARG A 15 -4.67 1.11 -8.92
N LEU A 16 -5.38 2.21 -9.21
CA LEU A 16 -5.43 2.79 -10.55
C LEU A 16 -4.03 3.15 -11.06
N ARG A 17 -3.13 3.61 -10.18
CA ARG A 17 -1.76 3.91 -10.57
C ARG A 17 -0.94 2.65 -10.87
N ALA A 18 -1.15 1.57 -10.13
CA ALA A 18 -0.53 0.27 -10.41
C ALA A 18 -1.04 -0.39 -11.69
N GLU A 19 -2.32 -0.21 -12.02
CA GLU A 19 -2.90 -0.70 -13.28
C GLU A 19 -2.38 0.09 -14.49
N ASN A 20 -2.29 1.41 -14.38
CA ASN A 20 -1.86 2.26 -15.49
C ASN A 20 -0.33 2.31 -15.68
N HIS A 21 0.43 2.11 -14.61
CA HIS A 21 1.89 2.26 -14.61
C HIS A 21 2.61 1.14 -13.82
N PRO A 22 2.38 -0.14 -14.15
CA PRO A 22 2.85 -1.27 -13.34
C PRO A 22 4.37 -1.32 -13.17
N ASP A 23 5.13 -0.86 -14.18
CA ASP A 23 6.59 -0.94 -14.20
C ASP A 23 7.29 0.32 -13.62
N GLN A 24 6.54 1.38 -13.32
CA GLN A 24 7.12 2.60 -12.73
C GLN A 24 7.53 2.36 -11.28
N ILE A 25 8.72 2.84 -10.91
CA ILE A 25 9.26 2.69 -9.56
C ILE A 25 8.49 3.58 -8.56
N VAL A 26 8.00 2.97 -7.47
CA VAL A 26 7.24 3.64 -6.40
C VAL A 26 8.00 3.72 -5.07
N VAL A 27 8.88 2.75 -4.79
CA VAL A 27 9.73 2.76 -3.59
C VAL A 27 11.16 2.45 -3.98
N ASN A 28 12.10 3.23 -3.46
CA ASN A 28 13.53 2.94 -3.49
C ASN A 28 14.02 2.73 -2.05
N ILE A 29 14.54 1.55 -1.77
CA ILE A 29 15.08 1.15 -0.46
C ILE A 29 16.59 1.40 -0.49
N ASN A 30 17.00 2.65 -0.27
CA ASN A 30 18.41 3.09 -0.17
C ASN A 30 19.37 2.47 -1.20
N GLY A 31 18.93 2.25 -2.43
CA GLY A 31 19.73 1.62 -3.49
C GLY A 31 19.89 0.09 -3.37
N GLU A 32 19.41 -0.56 -2.32
CA GLU A 32 19.45 -2.02 -2.15
C GLU A 32 18.40 -2.69 -3.03
N ARG A 33 17.20 -2.09 -3.11
CA ARG A 33 16.09 -2.62 -3.90
C ARG A 33 15.11 -1.53 -4.32
N THR A 34 14.54 -1.69 -5.49
CA THR A 34 13.39 -0.91 -5.95
C THR A 34 12.13 -1.77 -5.97
N LEU A 35 10.97 -1.12 -5.84
CA LEU A 35 9.67 -1.73 -6.09
C LEU A 35 8.97 -0.93 -7.18
N SER A 36 8.43 -1.63 -8.17
CA SER A 36 7.47 -1.04 -9.09
C SER A 36 6.09 -0.86 -8.45
N TYR A 37 5.23 -0.04 -9.04
CA TYR A 37 3.84 0.09 -8.60
C TYR A 37 3.10 -1.25 -8.62
N GLY A 38 3.33 -2.08 -9.64
CA GLY A 38 2.75 -3.42 -9.75
C GLY A 38 3.18 -4.31 -8.58
N GLU A 39 4.50 -4.46 -8.36
CA GLU A 39 5.04 -5.27 -7.27
C GLU A 39 4.56 -4.78 -5.88
N TRP A 40 4.55 -3.46 -5.69
CA TRP A 40 4.11 -2.86 -4.44
C TRP A 40 2.63 -3.14 -4.18
N TYR A 41 1.78 -2.97 -5.20
CA TYR A 41 0.34 -3.15 -5.07
C TYR A 41 -0.01 -4.63 -4.81
N GLU A 42 0.61 -5.56 -5.52
CA GLU A 42 0.40 -7.00 -5.31
C GLU A 42 0.72 -7.41 -3.86
N ARG A 43 1.87 -6.95 -3.33
CA ARG A 43 2.28 -7.24 -1.95
C ARG A 43 1.34 -6.61 -0.93
N ALA A 44 0.98 -5.34 -1.13
CA ALA A 44 0.05 -4.64 -0.24
C ALA A 44 -1.34 -5.31 -0.23
N ASN A 45 -1.83 -5.70 -1.40
CA ASN A 45 -3.12 -6.37 -1.55
C ASN A 45 -3.11 -7.79 -0.96
N ALA A 46 -2.00 -8.51 -1.05
CA ALA A 46 -1.84 -9.81 -0.38
C ALA A 46 -1.93 -9.67 1.15
N VAL A 47 -1.29 -8.65 1.73
CA VAL A 47 -1.41 -8.35 3.17
C VAL A 47 -2.86 -7.99 3.53
N ALA A 48 -3.50 -7.13 2.74
CA ALA A 48 -4.89 -6.73 2.98
C ALA A 48 -5.84 -7.94 2.98
N ARG A 49 -5.72 -8.85 1.99
CA ARG A 49 -6.49 -10.10 1.94
C ARG A 49 -6.22 -10.97 3.15
N GLY A 50 -4.95 -11.14 3.54
CA GLY A 50 -4.60 -11.91 4.73
C GLY A 50 -5.16 -11.33 6.03
N LEU A 51 -5.36 -10.01 6.14
CA LEU A 51 -6.04 -9.39 7.29
C LEU A 51 -7.55 -9.65 7.25
N LEU A 52 -8.18 -9.55 6.08
CA LEU A 52 -9.60 -9.87 5.90
C LEU A 52 -9.89 -11.34 6.25
N ASP A 53 -9.02 -12.25 5.81
CA ASP A 53 -9.14 -13.69 6.11
C ASP A 53 -9.02 -13.99 7.63
N ARG A 54 -8.37 -13.10 8.39
CA ARG A 54 -8.26 -13.17 9.85
C ARG A 54 -9.43 -12.49 10.58
N GLY A 55 -10.41 -11.99 9.84
CA GLY A 55 -11.61 -11.37 10.39
C GLY A 55 -11.50 -9.87 10.63
N THR A 56 -10.47 -9.19 10.09
CA THR A 56 -10.36 -7.73 10.25
C THR A 56 -11.56 -7.01 9.63
N THR A 57 -12.13 -6.05 10.36
CA THR A 57 -13.29 -5.28 9.92
C THR A 57 -13.02 -3.78 9.84
N ARG A 58 -13.97 -3.03 9.25
CA ARG A 58 -13.85 -1.57 9.12
C ARG A 58 -13.79 -0.92 10.51
N GLY A 59 -12.86 0.02 10.68
CA GLY A 59 -12.68 0.77 11.92
C GLY A 59 -11.65 0.15 12.88
N GLU A 60 -11.16 -1.05 12.59
CA GLU A 60 -10.09 -1.68 13.36
C GLU A 60 -8.73 -1.05 13.09
N ARG A 61 -7.87 -1.05 14.11
CA ARG A 61 -6.52 -0.50 14.06
C ARG A 61 -5.52 -1.63 13.90
N ILE A 62 -4.67 -1.54 12.89
CA ILE A 62 -3.58 -2.49 12.64
C ILE A 62 -2.25 -1.83 12.99
N ALA A 63 -1.50 -2.42 13.92
CA ALA A 63 -0.17 -1.94 14.28
C ALA A 63 0.87 -2.49 13.29
N LEU A 64 1.81 -1.64 12.87
CA LEU A 64 2.96 -2.04 12.09
C LEU A 64 4.19 -2.08 13.00
N LEU A 65 4.78 -3.26 13.16
CA LEU A 65 6.03 -3.45 13.89
C LEU A 65 7.13 -3.83 12.91
N PHE A 66 8.17 -3.00 12.82
CA PHE A 66 9.33 -3.24 11.97
C PHE A 66 10.58 -3.37 12.83
N GLY A 67 11.39 -4.40 12.58
CA GLY A 67 12.72 -4.52 13.17
C GLY A 67 13.71 -3.67 12.39
N GLY A 68 14.28 -2.63 13.00
CA GLY A 68 15.43 -1.93 12.43
C GLY A 68 15.15 -0.82 11.43
N LEU A 69 14.20 0.09 11.72
CA LEU A 69 14.23 1.43 11.12
C LEU A 69 15.46 2.17 11.65
N GLN A 70 16.63 1.92 11.04
CA GLN A 70 17.80 2.74 11.23
C GLN A 70 17.58 4.05 10.47
N LEU A 71 16.69 4.89 11.01
CA LEU A 71 16.52 6.27 10.59
C LEU A 71 17.88 6.95 10.80
N ARG A 72 18.71 6.97 9.75
CA ARG A 72 19.88 7.83 9.75
C ARG A 72 19.36 9.24 9.87
N ARG A 73 19.47 9.82 11.07
CA ARG A 73 19.33 11.25 11.27
C ARG A 73 20.36 11.92 10.36
N HIS A 74 19.89 12.48 9.25
CA HIS A 74 20.69 13.43 8.49
C HIS A 74 20.98 14.61 9.43
N ARG A 75 22.26 14.77 9.79
CA ARG A 75 22.80 16.03 10.27
C ARG A 75 22.99 16.97 9.09
#